data_AF-A0A520IV24-F1
#
_entry.id   AF-A0A520IV24-F1
#
_cell.length_a   1.000
_cell.length_b   1.000
_cell.length_c   1.000
_cell.angle_alpha   90.00
_cell.angle_beta   90.00
_cell.angle_gamma   90.00
#
_symmetry.space_group_name_H-M   'P 1'
#
loop_
_entity.id
_entity.type
_entity.pdbx_description
1 polymer ?
#
loop_
_entity_poly.entity_id
_entity_poly.type
_entity_poly.pdbx_seq_one_letter_code
_entity_poly.pdbx_strand_id
1 'polypeptide(L)'
;LIKGKRVILVDDSIVRGTTSLKIVQMMREAGAADVHMRIASPPTRHSCFYGVDTPERAKLLAAQLDLGGMTGFIHADSLAFISIDGLYKALGEAKRADIRPKYCDACFTGDYPTTLTDHDEGAEVDQFAMLAERVV
;
A
#
# COMPACT_ATOMS: atom_id res chain seq x y z
N LEU A 1 -18.21 5.65 -25.51
CA LEU A 1 -17.35 4.51 -25.10
C LEU A 1 -17.68 4.04 -23.68
N ILE A 2 -17.75 4.94 -22.68
CA ILE A 2 -17.97 4.58 -21.26
C ILE A 2 -19.44 4.45 -20.84
N LYS A 3 -20.36 5.24 -21.42
CA LYS A 3 -21.77 5.28 -21.03
C LYS A 3 -22.42 3.89 -20.90
N GLY A 4 -22.98 3.59 -19.74
CA GLY A 4 -23.68 2.35 -19.39
C GLY A 4 -22.77 1.13 -19.17
N LYS A 5 -21.44 1.31 -19.18
CA LYS A 5 -20.49 0.20 -19.00
C LYS A 5 -20.06 0.06 -17.55
N ARG A 6 -19.71 -1.16 -17.18
CA ARG A 6 -18.99 -1.48 -15.94
C ARG A 6 -17.50 -1.38 -16.24
N VAL A 7 -16.79 -0.51 -15.55
CA VAL A 7 -15.40 -0.17 -15.83
C VAL A 7 -14.51 -0.69 -14.71
N ILE A 8 -13.41 -1.33 -15.08
CA ILE A 8 -12.32 -1.66 -14.17
C ILE A 8 -11.18 -0.71 -14.49
N LEU A 9 -10.81 0.09 -13.50
CA LEU A 9 -9.63 0.95 -13.55
C LEU A 9 -8.50 0.24 -12.83
N VAL A 10 -7.32 0.21 -13.47
CA VAL A 10 -6.11 -0.34 -12.88
C VAL A 10 -5.12 0.79 -12.68
N ASP A 11 -4.61 0.91 -11.47
CA ASP A 11 -3.58 1.90 -11.10
C ASP A 11 -2.43 1.21 -10.37
N ASP A 12 -1.27 1.85 -10.32
CA ASP A 12 -0.09 1.27 -9.68
C ASP A 12 -0.24 1.22 -8.15
N SER A 13 -0.75 2.31 -7.56
CA SER A 13 -0.73 2.56 -6.12
C SER A 13 -1.80 3.57 -5.71
N ILE A 14 -2.14 3.59 -4.41
CA ILE A 14 -2.91 4.68 -3.79
C ILE A 14 -2.15 5.21 -2.58
N VAL A 15 -1.71 6.46 -2.66
CA VAL A 15 -1.01 7.15 -1.57
C VAL A 15 -1.97 8.05 -0.78
N ARG A 16 -2.43 9.16 -1.38
CA ARG A 16 -3.37 10.12 -0.76
C ARG A 16 -4.83 9.92 -1.19
N GLY A 17 -5.09 9.09 -2.20
CA GLY A 17 -6.45 8.86 -2.73
C GLY A 17 -7.05 9.99 -3.58
N THR A 18 -6.52 11.21 -3.53
CA THR A 18 -7.10 12.37 -4.22
C THR A 18 -7.10 12.24 -5.74
N THR A 19 -6.07 11.62 -6.33
CA THR A 19 -6.03 11.31 -7.77
C THR A 19 -7.07 10.27 -8.12
N SER A 20 -7.10 9.16 -7.39
CA SER A 20 -8.06 8.06 -7.58
C SER A 20 -9.52 8.54 -7.50
N LEU A 21 -9.84 9.40 -6.54
CA LEU A 21 -11.14 10.06 -6.41
C LEU A 21 -11.53 10.80 -7.68
N LYS A 22 -10.63 11.65 -8.21
CA LYS A 22 -10.89 12.41 -9.45
C LYS A 22 -11.10 11.50 -10.64
N ILE A 23 -10.33 10.41 -10.76
CA ILE A 23 -10.46 9.45 -11.87
C ILE A 23 -11.80 8.72 -11.80
N VAL A 24 -12.21 8.26 -10.62
CA VAL A 24 -13.52 7.60 -10.44
C VAL A 24 -14.64 8.57 -10.79
N GLN A 25 -14.56 9.82 -10.35
CA GLN A 25 -15.55 10.85 -10.68
C GLN A 25 -15.64 11.09 -12.20
N MET A 26 -14.51 11.21 -12.90
CA MET A 26 -14.51 11.37 -14.36
C MET A 26 -15.20 10.19 -15.08
N MET A 27 -15.01 8.94 -14.59
CA MET A 27 -15.69 7.78 -15.17
C MET A 27 -17.20 7.81 -14.93
N ARG A 28 -17.63 8.25 -13.73
CA ARG A 28 -19.06 8.44 -13.41
C ARG A 28 -19.69 9.53 -14.27
N GLU A 29 -19.02 10.66 -14.43
CA GLU A 29 -19.47 11.77 -15.29
C GLU A 29 -19.56 11.35 -16.77
N ALA A 30 -18.67 10.46 -17.23
CA ALA A 30 -18.73 9.82 -18.54
C ALA A 30 -19.87 8.78 -18.68
N GLY A 31 -20.64 8.54 -17.63
CA GLY A 31 -21.83 7.69 -17.58
C GLY A 31 -21.56 6.22 -17.29
N ALA A 32 -20.46 5.87 -16.62
CA ALA A 32 -20.20 4.49 -16.20
C ALA A 32 -21.31 3.97 -15.26
N ALA A 33 -21.79 2.75 -15.51
CA ALA A 33 -22.76 2.08 -14.65
C ALA A 33 -22.11 1.69 -13.31
N ASP A 34 -20.91 1.10 -13.38
CA ASP A 34 -20.08 0.73 -12.23
C ASP A 34 -18.62 1.13 -12.50
N VAL A 35 -17.86 1.45 -11.46
CA VAL A 35 -16.43 1.77 -11.45
C VAL A 35 -15.75 0.97 -10.34
N HIS A 36 -14.91 0.02 -10.73
CA HIS A 36 -14.12 -0.82 -9.82
C HIS A 36 -12.63 -0.48 -9.93
N MET A 37 -11.98 -0.20 -8.80
CA MET A 37 -10.54 0.09 -8.75
C MET A 37 -9.73 -1.14 -8.39
N ARG A 38 -8.64 -1.41 -9.13
CA ARG A 38 -7.70 -2.50 -8.89
C ARG A 38 -6.28 -1.95 -8.83
N ILE A 39 -5.62 -2.14 -7.70
CA ILE A 39 -4.33 -1.51 -7.43
C ILE A 39 -3.22 -2.57 -7.50
N ALA A 40 -2.20 -2.30 -8.31
CA ALA A 40 -1.10 -3.22 -8.59
C ALA A 40 -0.03 -3.26 -7.50
N SER A 41 -0.34 -2.74 -6.31
CA SER A 41 0.47 -2.83 -5.10
C SER A 41 -0.39 -3.25 -3.91
N PRO A 42 0.22 -3.72 -2.81
CA PRO A 42 -0.42 -3.68 -1.50
C PRO A 42 -0.71 -2.24 -1.06
N PRO A 43 -1.59 -2.04 -0.05
CA PRO A 43 -1.89 -0.71 0.45
C PRO A 43 -0.65 -0.04 1.07
N THR A 44 -0.31 1.17 0.63
CA THR A 44 0.81 1.95 1.20
C THR A 44 0.41 2.54 2.54
N ARG A 45 0.78 1.87 3.63
CA ARG A 45 0.39 2.23 5.01
C ARG A 45 1.49 2.95 5.78
N HIS A 46 2.73 2.86 5.33
CA HIS A 46 3.92 3.39 6.01
C HIS A 46 4.70 4.32 5.09
N SER A 47 5.36 5.32 5.66
CA SER A 47 6.26 6.21 4.94
C SER A 47 7.56 5.47 4.59
N CYS A 48 8.20 5.85 3.49
CA CYS A 48 9.52 5.38 3.13
C CYS A 48 10.59 6.25 3.78
N PHE A 49 11.66 5.62 4.28
CA PHE A 49 12.85 6.29 4.81
C PHE A 49 14.12 5.95 4.03
N TYR A 50 13.95 5.34 2.84
CA TYR A 50 15.05 4.86 1.99
C TYR A 50 15.10 5.57 0.63
N GLY A 51 14.62 6.81 0.56
CA GLY A 51 14.79 7.69 -0.60
C GLY A 51 13.61 7.80 -1.56
N VAL A 52 12.47 7.14 -1.29
CA VAL A 52 11.22 7.40 -2.03
C VAL A 52 10.45 8.52 -1.33
N ASP A 53 10.04 9.54 -2.09
CA ASP A 53 9.23 10.65 -1.58
C ASP A 53 7.80 10.18 -1.29
N THR A 54 7.56 9.81 -0.03
CA THR A 54 6.23 9.50 0.49
C THR A 54 5.84 10.50 1.57
N PRO A 55 4.58 10.91 1.65
CA PRO A 55 4.15 11.81 2.72
C PRO A 55 4.20 11.09 4.08
N GLU A 56 4.10 11.88 5.15
CA GLU A 56 3.92 11.36 6.51
C GLU A 56 2.75 10.37 6.59
N ARG A 57 2.90 9.37 7.47
CA ARG A 57 1.90 8.32 7.71
C ARG A 57 0.47 8.87 7.91
N ALA A 58 0.32 9.99 8.62
CA ALA A 58 -0.97 10.63 8.86
C ALA A 58 -1.70 11.07 7.58
N LYS A 59 -0.96 11.29 6.48
CA LYS A 59 -1.47 11.73 5.18
C LYS A 59 -1.68 10.57 4.20
N LEU A 60 -1.31 9.34 4.57
CA LEU A 60 -1.52 8.14 3.76
C LEU A 60 -2.95 7.62 3.94
N LEU A 61 -3.68 7.48 2.84
CA LEU A 61 -5.08 7.05 2.88
C LEU A 61 -5.23 5.67 3.56
N ALA A 62 -4.39 4.71 3.18
CA ALA A 62 -4.42 3.36 3.72
C ALA A 62 -3.90 3.27 5.16
N ALA A 63 -3.21 4.29 5.67
CA ALA A 63 -2.85 4.35 7.09
C ALA A 63 -4.02 4.80 7.97
N GLN A 64 -4.96 5.56 7.40
CA GLN A 64 -6.09 6.14 8.12
C GLN A 64 -7.38 5.32 7.97
N LEU A 65 -7.56 4.67 6.81
CA LEU A 65 -8.81 3.99 6.46
C LEU A 65 -8.57 2.51 6.15
N ASP A 66 -9.57 1.70 6.48
CA ASP A 66 -9.65 0.31 6.03
C ASP A 66 -10.14 0.23 4.57
N LEU A 67 -10.27 -0.99 4.04
CA LEU A 67 -10.66 -1.18 2.64
C LEU A 67 -12.04 -0.57 2.33
N GLY A 68 -13.00 -0.69 3.25
CA GLY A 68 -14.34 -0.11 3.11
C GLY A 68 -14.29 1.41 3.10
N GLY A 69 -13.58 2.01 4.06
CA GLY A 69 -13.37 3.45 4.15
C GLY A 69 -12.67 4.02 2.93
N MET A 70 -11.62 3.35 2.43
CA MET A 70 -10.94 3.75 1.19
C MET A 70 -11.87 3.68 -0.03
N THR A 71 -12.67 2.61 -0.14
CA THR A 71 -13.65 2.44 -1.23
C THR A 71 -14.67 3.59 -1.23
N GLY A 72 -15.21 3.91 -0.05
CA GLY A 72 -16.13 5.02 0.13
C GLY A 72 -15.50 6.38 -0.17
N PHE A 73 -14.27 6.60 0.29
CA PHE A 73 -13.53 7.85 0.08
C PHE A 73 -13.34 8.18 -1.40
N ILE A 74 -13.04 7.19 -2.25
CA ILE A 74 -12.85 7.40 -3.70
C ILE A 74 -14.14 7.25 -4.51
N HIS A 75 -15.27 6.94 -3.87
CA HIS A 75 -16.58 6.70 -4.49
C HIS A 75 -16.61 5.58 -5.55
N ALA A 76 -15.77 4.55 -5.40
CA ALA A 76 -15.79 3.36 -6.26
C ALA A 76 -16.83 2.34 -5.76
N ASP A 77 -17.34 1.47 -6.65
CA ASP A 77 -18.22 0.36 -6.25
C ASP A 77 -17.45 -0.77 -5.58
N SER A 78 -16.18 -0.95 -5.93
CA SER A 78 -15.27 -1.86 -5.23
C SER A 78 -13.83 -1.43 -5.40
N LEU A 79 -13.02 -1.68 -4.37
CA LEU A 79 -11.57 -1.50 -4.39
C LEU A 79 -10.92 -2.82 -4.02
N ALA A 80 -9.85 -3.19 -4.72
CA ALA A 80 -9.00 -4.31 -4.32
C ALA A 80 -7.53 -3.99 -4.62
N PHE A 81 -6.66 -4.51 -3.75
CA PHE A 81 -5.22 -4.40 -3.83
C PHE A 81 -4.62 -5.78 -4.05
N ILE A 82 -3.44 -5.84 -4.67
CA ILE A 82 -2.63 -7.06 -4.64
C ILE A 82 -2.23 -7.35 -3.18
N SER A 83 -2.31 -8.61 -2.75
CA SER A 83 -1.84 -9.01 -1.41
C SER A 83 -0.31 -8.95 -1.34
N ILE A 84 0.25 -8.90 -0.13
CA ILE A 84 1.72 -8.92 0.02
C ILE A 84 2.33 -10.17 -0.64
N ASP A 85 1.77 -11.35 -0.41
CA ASP A 85 2.22 -12.58 -1.08
C ASP A 85 1.97 -12.56 -2.59
N GLY A 86 0.91 -11.88 -3.03
CA GLY A 86 0.65 -11.67 -4.45
C GLY A 86 1.73 -10.83 -5.13
N LEU A 87 2.27 -9.82 -4.43
CA LEU A 87 3.40 -9.02 -4.91
C LEU A 87 4.66 -9.88 -5.01
N TYR A 88 4.98 -10.67 -3.98
CA TYR A 88 6.13 -11.58 -4.00
C TYR A 88 6.02 -12.62 -5.12
N LYS A 89 4.81 -13.16 -5.35
CA LYS A 89 4.54 -14.05 -6.48
C LYS A 89 4.82 -13.40 -7.83
N ALA A 90 4.46 -12.12 -7.99
CA ALA A 90 4.76 -11.38 -9.21
C ALA A 90 6.28 -11.15 -9.42
N LEU A 91 7.06 -11.11 -8.34
CA LEU A 91 8.53 -10.99 -8.36
C LEU A 91 9.25 -12.34 -8.53
N GLY A 92 8.51 -13.45 -8.66
CA GLY A 92 9.08 -14.80 -8.86
C GLY A 92 9.32 -15.59 -7.57
N GLU A 93 8.85 -15.09 -6.42
CA GLU A 93 8.94 -15.78 -5.13
C GLU A 93 7.66 -16.57 -4.82
N ALA A 94 7.73 -17.59 -3.97
CA ALA A 94 6.53 -18.35 -3.59
C ALA A 94 5.59 -17.55 -2.66
N LYS A 95 6.17 -16.82 -1.70
CA LYS A 95 5.50 -15.94 -0.72
C LYS A 95 6.53 -15.02 -0.04
N ARG A 96 6.08 -14.07 0.77
CA ARG A 96 6.99 -13.27 1.62
C ARG A 96 7.64 -14.17 2.69
N ALA A 97 8.93 -13.98 2.96
CA ALA A 97 9.59 -14.62 4.09
C ALA A 97 9.21 -13.90 5.40
N ASP A 98 8.87 -14.66 6.44
CA ASP A 98 8.45 -14.11 7.74
C ASP A 98 9.59 -13.40 8.48
N ILE A 99 10.82 -13.90 8.29
CA ILE A 99 12.05 -13.39 8.90
C ILE A 99 13.00 -13.00 7.77
N ARG A 100 13.44 -11.74 7.74
CA ARG A 100 14.34 -11.18 6.71
C ARG A 100 13.79 -11.34 5.29
N PRO A 101 12.75 -10.59 4.90
CA PRO A 101 12.25 -10.57 3.53
C PRO A 101 13.37 -10.23 2.52
N LYS A 102 13.28 -10.82 1.32
CA LYS A 102 14.27 -10.61 0.23
C LYS A 102 14.26 -9.18 -0.32
N TYR A 103 13.11 -8.50 -0.22
CA TYR A 103 12.90 -7.15 -0.71
C TYR A 103 12.47 -6.23 0.44
N CYS A 104 12.81 -4.95 0.34
CA CYS A 104 12.20 -3.95 1.23
C CYS A 104 10.73 -3.78 0.86
N ASP A 105 9.84 -4.09 1.81
CA ASP A 105 8.39 -3.90 1.68
C ASP A 105 7.79 -3.08 2.83
N ALA A 106 8.64 -2.34 3.55
CA ALA A 106 8.29 -1.59 4.74
C ALA A 106 7.14 -0.58 4.51
N CYS A 107 7.02 -0.01 3.30
CA CYS A 107 5.92 0.89 2.95
C CYS A 107 4.53 0.23 3.07
N PHE A 108 4.47 -1.10 2.95
CA PHE A 108 3.25 -1.90 3.05
C PHE A 108 3.12 -2.56 4.43
N THR A 109 4.22 -3.06 4.98
CA THR A 109 4.26 -3.94 6.17
C THR A 109 4.64 -3.22 7.47
N GLY A 110 5.42 -2.14 7.37
CA GLY A 110 6.07 -1.49 8.50
C GLY A 110 7.32 -2.19 9.02
N ASP A 111 7.72 -3.30 8.41
CA ASP A 111 8.91 -4.06 8.76
C ASP A 111 10.14 -3.44 8.08
N TYR A 112 10.73 -2.45 8.75
CA TYR A 112 11.89 -1.73 8.23
C TYR A 112 13.17 -2.57 8.38
N PRO A 113 13.96 -2.77 7.32
CA PRO A 113 15.20 -3.55 7.38
C PRO A 113 16.32 -2.90 8.21
N THR A 114 16.13 -1.67 8.67
CA THR A 114 17.05 -0.96 9.58
C THR A 114 16.25 -0.26 10.66
N THR A 115 16.83 -0.12 11.85
CA THR A 115 16.27 0.76 12.89
C THR A 115 16.15 2.19 12.39
N LEU A 116 15.03 2.84 12.68
CA LEU A 116 14.79 4.24 12.33
C LEU A 116 15.19 5.10 13.52
N THR A 117 16.48 5.39 13.65
CA THR A 117 17.05 6.03 14.85
C THR A 117 16.41 7.36 15.23
N ASP A 118 15.85 8.08 14.25
CA ASP A 118 15.15 9.35 14.38
C ASP A 118 13.64 9.22 14.68
N HIS A 119 13.09 8.01 14.55
CA HIS A 119 11.68 7.71 14.81
C HIS A 119 11.45 6.74 15.98
N ASP A 120 12.45 5.95 16.34
CA ASP A 120 12.39 4.90 17.36
C ASP A 120 12.97 5.33 18.72
N GLU A 121 13.21 6.63 18.96
CA GLU A 121 13.69 7.15 20.25
C GLU A 121 12.69 6.85 21.38
N GLY A 122 12.86 5.70 22.04
CA GLY A 122 12.04 5.22 23.15
C GLY A 122 11.51 3.79 23.01
N ALA A 123 11.74 3.11 21.88
CA ALA A 123 11.47 1.68 21.78
C ALA A 123 12.50 0.89 22.60
N GLU A 124 12.04 0.03 23.52
CA GLU A 124 12.93 -0.90 24.22
C GLU A 124 13.69 -1.73 23.18
N VAL A 125 15.02 -1.67 23.24
CA VAL A 125 15.89 -2.46 22.38
C VAL A 125 15.64 -3.93 22.68
N ASP A 126 14.98 -4.63 21.75
CA ASP A 126 14.83 -6.08 21.83
C ASP A 126 16.22 -6.73 21.73
N GLN A 127 16.73 -7.17 22.87
CA GLN A 127 18.04 -7.81 22.98
C GLN A 127 18.12 -9.11 22.15
N PHE A 128 16.99 -9.74 21.84
CA PHE A 128 16.95 -10.93 20.99
C PHE A 128 17.08 -10.59 19.49
N ALA A 129 16.55 -9.44 19.05
CA ALA A 129 16.74 -8.96 17.68
C ALA A 129 18.23 -8.65 17.39
N MET A 130 18.92 -8.06 18.35
CA MET A 130 20.38 -7.80 18.31
C MET A 130 21.24 -9.07 18.18
N LEU A 131 20.76 -10.21 18.69
CA LEU A 131 21.46 -11.50 18.54
C LEU A 131 21.35 -12.05 17.11
N ALA A 132 20.24 -11.78 16.42
CA ALA A 132 20.04 -12.22 15.03
C ALA A 132 20.93 -11.46 14.03
N GLU A 133 21.30 -10.21 14.32
CA GLU A 133 22.26 -9.43 13.50
C GLU A 133 23.70 -9.95 13.58
N ARG A 134 24.06 -10.65 14.66
CA ARG A 134 25.42 -11.15 14.91
C ARG A 134 25.68 -12.55 14.37
N VAL A 135 24.67 -13.22 13.82
CA VAL A 135 24.83 -14.55 13.22
C VAL A 135 24.94 -14.39 11.70
N VAL A 136 26.18 -14.17 11.26
CA VAL A 136 26.65 -14.42 9.88
C VAL A 136 27.65 -15.57 9.94
#